data_AF-A0A2N2L8J4-F1
#
_entry.id   AF-A0A2N2L8J4-F1
#
_cell.length_a   1.000
_cell.length_b   1.000
_cell.length_c   1.000
_cell.angle_alpha   90.00
_cell.angle_beta   90.00
_cell.angle_gamma   90.00
#
_symmetry.space_group_name_H-M   'P 1'
#
loop_
_entity.id
_entity.type
_entity.pdbx_description
1 polymer ?
#
loop_
_entity_poly.entity_id
_entity_poly.type
_entity_poly.pdbx_seq_one_letter_code
_entity_poly.pdbx_strand_id
1 'polypeptide(L)'
;MELTEKDYHELYQYSLKAAYHFVGYKDEAYDIAQNALLSFISSKSKIDSPHSWLRIVLRREATKLFESQKKYRDLQSKAPLERSIAPKTEDMAESDRIIALDYKKVKKILSTDDYEIYKKIKKAGFSIQEYANKEDIPYNTAKNHKNRIKRNILANLLWNDGWRHSTKILNFSQFNNINRFISSMLSAVKNNSIDDLIHYKGKLQSEEIMTVLGSVSECLEWSISCVNGQYKCSLSCIQDNEAKCLVTMNIEFKAKNIINMTAIHLFHPILVVKGSSKQLQRHKKKGKLELSFEEFMTNYKTILS
;
A
#
# COMPACT_ATOMS: atom_id res chain seq x y z
N MET A 1 32.06 -7.09 18.28
CA MET A 1 32.11 -7.54 16.88
C MET A 1 32.25 -6.27 16.06
N GLU A 2 33.40 -6.06 15.42
CA GLU A 2 33.57 -4.89 14.55
C GLU A 2 32.67 -5.07 13.33
N LEU A 3 31.68 -4.18 13.18
CA LEU A 3 30.73 -4.23 12.07
C LEU A 3 31.40 -3.64 10.83
N THR A 4 31.55 -4.43 9.77
CA THR A 4 32.13 -3.91 8.52
C THR A 4 31.07 -3.17 7.69
N GLU A 5 31.50 -2.34 6.73
CA GLU A 5 30.58 -1.68 5.79
C GLU A 5 29.75 -2.68 4.99
N LYS A 6 30.33 -3.84 4.71
CA LYS A 6 29.66 -4.95 4.02
C LYS A 6 28.55 -5.54 4.89
N ASP A 7 28.81 -5.76 6.18
CA ASP A 7 27.81 -6.30 7.13
C ASP A 7 26.67 -5.31 7.33
N TYR A 8 26.98 -4.00 7.43
CA TYR A 8 25.97 -2.95 7.47
C TYR A 8 25.08 -2.97 6.23
N HIS A 9 25.69 -3.06 5.04
CA HIS A 9 24.93 -3.07 3.79
C HIS A 9 24.01 -4.29 3.69
N GLU A 10 24.49 -5.45 4.11
CA GLU A 10 23.71 -6.69 4.13
C GLU A 10 22.51 -6.59 5.07
N LEU A 11 22.72 -6.11 6.31
CA LEU A 11 21.67 -5.93 7.29
C LEU A 11 20.66 -4.86 6.86
N TYR A 12 21.11 -3.80 6.18
CA TYR A 12 20.24 -2.76 5.64
C TYR A 12 19.35 -3.27 4.52
N GLN A 13 19.92 -4.00 3.56
CA GLN A 13 19.14 -4.59 2.46
C GLN A 13 18.13 -5.62 2.98
N TYR A 14 18.53 -6.45 3.95
CA TYR A 14 17.64 -7.37 4.62
C TYR A 14 16.49 -6.63 5.31
N SER A 15 16.81 -5.60 6.09
CA SER A 15 15.84 -4.83 6.87
C SER A 15 14.84 -4.11 5.97
N LEU A 16 15.31 -3.49 4.90
CA LEU A 16 14.46 -2.79 3.93
C LEU A 16 13.50 -3.76 3.23
N LYS A 17 14.00 -4.92 2.80
CA LYS A 17 13.16 -5.95 2.16
C LYS A 17 12.10 -6.50 3.12
N ALA A 18 12.49 -6.77 4.37
CA ALA A 18 11.58 -7.28 5.39
C ALA A 18 10.55 -6.22 5.81
N ALA A 19 10.96 -4.97 6.02
CA ALA A 19 10.05 -3.85 6.29
C ALA A 19 9.05 -3.68 5.15
N TYR A 20 9.52 -3.67 3.91
CA TYR A 20 8.67 -3.54 2.74
C TYR A 20 7.66 -4.68 2.62
N HIS A 21 8.05 -5.90 3.01
CA HIS A 21 7.13 -7.02 3.09
C HIS A 21 6.04 -6.83 4.16
N PHE A 22 6.33 -6.13 5.25
CA PHE A 22 5.35 -5.86 6.31
C PHE A 22 4.39 -4.73 5.99
N VAL A 23 4.87 -3.62 5.40
CA VAL A 23 4.05 -2.41 5.21
C VAL A 23 3.59 -2.17 3.78
N GLY A 24 4.25 -2.75 2.77
CA GLY A 24 3.89 -2.57 1.37
C GLY A 24 4.14 -1.17 0.80
N TYR A 25 4.41 -0.17 1.64
CA TYR A 25 4.78 1.19 1.24
C TYR A 25 6.27 1.42 1.36
N LYS A 26 6.86 1.97 0.29
CA LYS A 26 8.30 2.17 0.20
C LYS A 26 8.77 3.08 1.33
N ASP A 27 8.19 4.25 1.51
CA ASP A 27 8.71 5.25 2.45
C ASP A 27 8.59 4.81 3.91
N GLU A 28 7.46 4.23 4.30
CA GLU A 28 7.29 3.61 5.62
C GLU A 28 8.27 2.46 5.86
N ALA A 29 8.59 1.67 4.82
CA ALA A 29 9.57 0.61 4.91
C ALA A 29 11.00 1.13 5.13
N TYR A 30 11.34 2.30 4.57
CA TYR A 30 12.62 2.95 4.85
C TYR A 30 12.71 3.38 6.31
N ASP A 31 11.67 4.04 6.82
CA ASP A 31 11.64 4.52 8.20
C ASP A 31 11.70 3.37 9.20
N ILE A 32 10.94 2.29 8.95
CA ILE A 32 10.97 1.08 9.77
C ILE A 32 12.33 0.38 9.71
N ALA A 33 12.91 0.24 8.52
CA ALA A 33 14.24 -0.37 8.36
C ALA A 33 15.32 0.41 9.09
N GLN A 34 15.26 1.74 9.02
CA GLN A 34 16.20 2.63 9.67
C GLN A 34 16.05 2.61 11.20
N ASN A 35 14.83 2.69 11.71
CA ASN A 35 14.56 2.61 13.15
C ASN A 35 14.98 1.25 13.75
N ALA A 36 14.81 0.17 13.00
CA ALA A 36 15.25 -1.16 13.43
C ALA A 36 16.78 -1.26 13.47
N LEU A 37 17.48 -0.71 12.48
CA LEU A 37 18.94 -0.66 12.48
C LEU A 37 19.49 0.23 13.59
N LEU A 38 18.90 1.41 13.82
CA LEU A 38 19.27 2.26 14.95
C LEU A 38 19.09 1.54 16.28
N SER A 39 17.99 0.81 16.44
CA SER A 39 17.76 -0.01 17.64
C SER A 39 18.78 -1.14 17.78
N PHE A 40 19.21 -1.73 16.66
CA PHE A 40 20.21 -2.80 16.63
C PHE A 40 21.58 -2.29 17.09
N ILE A 41 21.99 -1.11 16.63
CA ILE A 41 23.23 -0.43 17.03
C ILE A 41 23.20 -0.01 18.50
N SER A 42 22.07 0.54 18.94
CA SER A 42 21.88 1.04 20.31
C SER A 42 21.61 -0.07 21.32
N SER A 43 21.59 -1.35 20.91
CA SER A 43 21.41 -2.48 21.81
C SER A 43 22.65 -2.69 22.67
N LYS A 44 22.49 -2.54 23.99
CA LYS A 44 23.52 -2.88 24.98
C LYS A 44 23.69 -4.39 25.17
N SER A 45 22.74 -5.19 24.70
CA SER A 45 22.77 -6.66 24.81
C SER A 45 23.47 -7.26 23.60
N LYS A 46 24.24 -8.34 23.83
CA LYS A 46 24.83 -9.14 22.76
C LYS A 46 23.71 -9.78 21.93
N ILE A 47 23.74 -9.56 20.62
CA ILE A 47 22.76 -10.13 19.69
C ILE A 47 23.42 -11.27 18.93
N ASP A 48 23.04 -12.50 19.25
CA ASP A 48 23.63 -13.70 18.63
C ASP A 48 23.09 -13.97 17.21
N SER A 49 21.89 -13.48 16.88
CA SER A 49 21.31 -13.59 15.53
C SER A 49 20.74 -12.24 15.06
N PRO A 50 21.55 -11.42 14.35
CA PRO A 50 21.15 -10.11 13.85
C PRO A 50 19.89 -10.12 12.98
N HIS A 51 19.77 -11.11 12.10
CA HIS A 51 18.63 -11.24 11.18
C HIS A 51 17.33 -11.56 11.91
N SER A 52 17.36 -12.47 12.90
CA SER A 52 16.19 -12.80 13.71
C SER A 52 15.78 -11.62 14.59
N TRP A 53 16.76 -10.95 15.20
CA TRP A 53 16.52 -9.79 16.06
C TRP A 53 15.93 -8.62 15.26
N LEU A 54 16.54 -8.26 14.13
CA LEU A 54 16.04 -7.20 13.26
C LEU A 54 14.63 -7.51 12.80
N ARG A 55 14.31 -8.76 12.44
CA ARG A 55 12.95 -9.12 12.03
C ARG A 55 11.91 -8.91 13.13
N ILE A 56 12.25 -9.20 14.39
CA ILE A 56 11.38 -8.93 15.55
C ILE A 56 11.15 -7.43 15.69
N VAL A 57 12.22 -6.62 15.61
CA VAL A 57 12.13 -5.17 15.75
C VAL A 57 11.38 -4.53 14.59
N LEU A 58 11.68 -4.91 13.36
CA LEU A 58 10.98 -4.45 12.14
C LEU A 58 9.47 -4.73 12.23
N ARG A 59 9.09 -5.93 12.71
CA ARG A 59 7.69 -6.28 12.92
C ARG A 59 7.04 -5.43 14.01
N ARG A 60 7.76 -5.15 15.11
CA ARG A 60 7.28 -4.29 16.19
C ARG A 60 7.06 -2.86 15.69
N GLU A 61 8.00 -2.31 14.93
CA GLU A 61 7.89 -0.96 14.36
C GLU A 61 6.75 -0.88 13.32
N ALA A 62 6.60 -1.89 12.45
CA ALA A 62 5.45 -1.99 11.56
C ALA A 62 4.12 -2.05 12.34
N THR A 63 4.08 -2.81 13.42
CA THR A 63 2.89 -2.91 14.29
C THR A 63 2.54 -1.57 14.93
N LYS A 64 3.53 -0.85 15.48
CA LYS A 64 3.33 0.49 16.04
C LYS A 64 2.80 1.48 15.00
N LEU A 65 3.31 1.41 13.77
CA LEU A 65 2.82 2.23 12.67
C LEU A 65 1.34 1.97 12.39
N PHE A 66 0.93 0.69 12.30
CA PHE A 66 -0.47 0.36 12.07
C PHE A 66 -1.37 0.76 13.25
N GLU A 67 -0.89 0.62 14.49
CA GLU A 67 -1.61 1.06 15.69
C GLU A 67 -1.78 2.58 15.73
N SER A 68 -0.75 3.34 15.35
CA SER A 68 -0.83 4.81 15.30
C SER A 68 -1.79 5.27 14.19
N GLN A 69 -1.76 4.62 13.03
CA GLN A 69 -2.71 4.87 11.94
C GLN A 69 -4.15 4.50 12.33
N LYS A 70 -4.36 3.39 13.05
CA LYS A 70 -5.67 3.01 13.59
C LYS A 70 -6.16 4.05 14.61
N LYS A 71 -5.33 4.40 15.60
CA LYS A 71 -5.65 5.42 16.60
C LYS A 71 -5.99 6.76 15.95
N TYR A 72 -5.25 7.15 14.91
CA TYR A 72 -5.54 8.38 14.16
C TYR A 72 -6.89 8.32 13.45
N ARG A 73 -7.22 7.19 12.80
CA ARG A 73 -8.55 6.97 12.19
C ARG A 73 -9.68 6.95 13.24
N ASP A 74 -9.46 6.30 14.38
CA ASP A 74 -10.45 6.23 15.46
C ASP A 74 -10.71 7.62 16.04
N LEU A 75 -9.65 8.43 16.24
CA LEU A 75 -9.78 9.83 16.66
C LEU A 75 -10.49 10.69 15.61
N GLN A 76 -10.26 10.45 14.32
CA GLN A 76 -11.01 11.11 13.24
C GLN A 76 -12.49 10.72 13.24
N SER A 77 -12.81 9.46 13.54
CA SER A 77 -14.19 8.95 13.58
C SER A 77 -14.99 9.42 14.80
N LYS A 78 -14.31 9.72 15.92
CA LYS A 78 -14.91 10.17 17.19
C LYS A 78 -15.00 11.69 17.34
N ALA A 79 -14.41 12.45 16.42
CA ALA A 79 -14.57 13.90 16.41
C ALA A 79 -16.02 14.26 16.01
N PRO A 80 -16.74 15.10 16.78
CA PRO A 80 -18.06 15.58 16.41
C PRO A 80 -18.06 16.17 15.00
N LEU A 81 -19.20 16.11 14.32
CA LEU A 81 -19.42 16.52 12.93
C LEU A 81 -19.23 18.03 12.64
N GLU A 82 -18.44 18.73 13.46
CA GLU A 82 -18.03 20.11 13.27
C GLU A 82 -16.57 20.17 12.82
N ARG A 83 -16.32 19.82 11.55
CA ARG A 83 -15.19 20.38 10.79
C ARG A 83 -15.66 20.82 9.42
N SER A 84 -16.38 21.93 9.45
CA SER A 84 -16.27 22.98 8.45
C SER A 84 -14.81 23.49 8.42
N ILE A 85 -14.23 23.53 7.23
CA ILE A 85 -13.06 24.34 6.83
C ILE A 85 -11.79 24.17 7.69
N ALA A 86 -11.01 23.13 7.40
CA ALA A 86 -9.56 23.19 7.52
C ALA A 86 -8.95 22.42 6.34
N PRO A 87 -7.87 22.93 5.71
CA PRO A 87 -7.32 22.35 4.50
C PRO A 87 -6.80 20.95 4.80
N LYS A 88 -7.15 19.99 3.96
CA LYS A 88 -6.50 18.67 3.93
C LYS A 88 -5.05 18.89 3.53
N THR A 89 -4.16 19.02 4.50
CA THR A 89 -2.71 19.24 4.35
C THR A 89 -1.94 17.99 3.90
N GLU A 90 -2.57 17.13 3.09
CA GLU A 90 -1.89 16.07 2.33
C GLU A 90 -2.13 16.19 0.81
N ASP A 91 -2.94 17.16 0.34
CA ASP A 91 -3.32 17.26 -1.07
C ASP A 91 -2.65 18.41 -1.86
N MET A 92 -1.74 19.18 -1.26
CA MET A 92 -1.08 20.35 -1.89
C MET A 92 0.22 20.06 -2.67
N ALA A 93 0.42 18.86 -3.24
CA ALA A 93 1.52 18.63 -4.20
C ALA A 93 1.18 17.68 -5.37
N GLU A 94 -0.06 17.18 -5.46
CA GLU A 94 -0.51 16.24 -6.51
C GLU A 94 -1.67 16.82 -7.33
N SER A 95 -2.49 17.71 -6.74
CA SER A 95 -3.48 18.52 -7.46
C SER A 95 -2.84 19.38 -8.55
N ASP A 96 -1.70 19.99 -8.24
CA ASP A 96 -1.07 21.00 -9.08
C ASP A 96 -0.47 20.36 -10.34
N ARG A 97 0.04 19.13 -10.20
CA ARG A 97 0.48 18.31 -11.33
C ARG A 97 -0.65 18.03 -12.31
N ILE A 98 -1.85 17.69 -11.83
CA ILE A 98 -3.01 17.36 -12.67
C ILE A 98 -3.59 18.60 -13.35
N ILE A 99 -3.61 19.72 -12.63
CA ILE A 99 -4.04 21.03 -13.14
C ILE A 99 -3.10 21.49 -14.27
N ALA A 100 -1.78 21.28 -14.10
CA ALA A 100 -0.75 21.67 -15.05
C ALA A 100 -0.63 20.76 -16.30
N LEU A 101 -1.36 19.63 -16.37
CA LEU A 101 -1.29 18.75 -17.55
C LEU A 101 -1.93 19.42 -18.78
N ASP A 102 -1.23 19.32 -19.91
CA ASP A 102 -1.75 19.68 -21.23
C ASP A 102 -2.87 18.72 -21.68
N TYR A 103 -3.90 19.26 -22.33
CA TYR A 103 -5.02 18.51 -22.88
C TYR A 103 -4.56 17.36 -23.78
N LYS A 104 -3.51 17.57 -24.61
CA LYS A 104 -2.99 16.51 -25.49
C LYS A 104 -2.44 15.33 -24.71
N LYS A 105 -1.80 15.56 -23.56
CA LYS A 105 -1.29 14.50 -22.68
C LYS A 105 -2.44 13.78 -21.98
N VAL A 106 -3.43 14.52 -21.45
CA VAL A 106 -4.57 13.93 -20.75
C VAL A 106 -5.44 13.08 -21.70
N LYS A 107 -5.64 13.53 -22.95
CA LYS A 107 -6.38 12.79 -23.97
C LYS A 107 -5.77 11.41 -24.29
N LYS A 108 -4.45 11.27 -24.16
CA LYS A 108 -3.74 10.00 -24.41
C LYS A 108 -3.87 8.99 -23.26
N ILE A 109 -4.18 9.45 -22.05
CA ILE A 109 -4.17 8.61 -20.83
C ILE A 109 -5.57 8.33 -20.27
N LEU A 110 -6.57 9.15 -20.59
CA LEU A 110 -7.96 8.93 -20.17
C LEU A 110 -8.78 8.27 -21.28
N SER A 111 -9.86 7.57 -20.89
CA SER A 111 -10.90 7.18 -21.83
C SER A 111 -11.61 8.43 -22.39
N THR A 112 -12.32 8.26 -23.51
CA THR A 112 -13.10 9.35 -24.12
C THR A 112 -14.04 10.01 -23.12
N ASP A 113 -14.82 9.22 -22.38
CA ASP A 113 -15.80 9.72 -21.41
C ASP A 113 -15.14 10.48 -20.26
N ASP A 114 -14.05 9.93 -19.71
CA ASP A 114 -13.31 10.57 -18.63
C ASP A 114 -12.60 11.85 -19.11
N TYR A 115 -12.15 11.88 -20.36
CA TYR A 115 -11.57 13.07 -20.97
C TYR A 115 -12.59 14.19 -21.15
N GLU A 116 -13.83 13.87 -21.57
CA GLU A 116 -14.90 14.86 -21.67
C GLU A 116 -15.22 15.48 -20.30
N ILE A 117 -15.30 14.64 -19.27
CA ILE A 117 -15.51 15.10 -17.88
C ILE A 117 -14.34 15.96 -17.41
N TYR A 118 -13.10 15.56 -17.69
CA TYR A 118 -11.91 16.36 -17.37
C TYR A 118 -11.98 17.77 -18.02
N LYS A 119 -12.35 17.86 -19.29
CA LYS A 119 -12.49 19.17 -19.97
C LYS A 119 -13.50 20.07 -19.27
N LYS A 120 -14.65 19.51 -18.87
CA LYS A 120 -15.70 20.26 -18.16
C LYS A 120 -15.21 20.75 -16.79
N ILE A 121 -14.53 19.89 -16.03
CA ILE A 121 -13.93 20.24 -14.73
C ILE A 121 -12.86 21.34 -14.89
N LYS A 122 -12.01 21.23 -15.92
CA LYS A 122 -10.96 22.23 -16.19
C LYS A 122 -11.54 23.58 -16.62
N LYS A 123 -12.60 23.60 -17.43
CA LYS A 123 -13.37 24.82 -17.77
C LYS A 123 -14.06 25.47 -16.57
N ALA A 124 -14.31 24.71 -15.50
CA ALA A 124 -14.82 25.19 -14.22
C ALA A 124 -13.69 25.51 -13.22
N GLY A 125 -12.46 25.74 -13.70
CA GLY A 125 -11.32 26.09 -12.84
C GLY A 125 -10.98 25.03 -11.79
N PHE A 126 -11.35 23.76 -12.00
CA PHE A 126 -11.28 22.68 -11.02
C PHE A 126 -12.12 22.91 -9.74
N SER A 127 -13.02 23.90 -9.74
CA SER A 127 -14.01 24.13 -8.68
C SER A 127 -15.12 23.09 -8.79
N ILE A 128 -15.34 22.33 -7.72
CA ILE A 128 -16.42 21.31 -7.68
C ILE A 128 -17.79 21.99 -7.74
N GLN A 129 -17.92 23.14 -7.08
CA GLN A 129 -19.18 23.88 -7.01
C GLN A 129 -19.54 24.50 -8.37
N GLU A 130 -18.58 25.12 -9.06
CA GLU A 130 -18.83 25.64 -10.40
C GLU A 130 -19.11 24.51 -11.40
N TYR A 131 -18.40 23.41 -11.30
CA TYR A 131 -18.63 22.24 -12.15
C TYR A 131 -20.02 21.64 -11.92
N ALA A 132 -20.44 21.50 -10.66
CA ALA A 132 -21.78 21.03 -10.29
C ALA A 132 -22.88 21.93 -10.86
N ASN A 133 -22.73 23.26 -10.71
CA ASN A 133 -23.70 24.22 -11.20
C ASN A 133 -23.78 24.26 -12.74
N LYS A 134 -22.63 24.21 -13.43
CA LYS A 134 -22.58 24.25 -14.91
C LYS A 134 -23.17 23.01 -15.58
N GLU A 135 -23.05 21.86 -14.93
CA GLU A 135 -23.55 20.59 -15.45
C GLU A 135 -24.91 20.18 -14.87
N ASP A 136 -25.49 21.02 -13.99
CA ASP A 136 -26.75 20.74 -13.28
C ASP A 136 -26.76 19.36 -12.58
N ILE A 137 -25.69 19.08 -11.81
CA ILE A 137 -25.54 17.82 -11.06
C ILE A 137 -25.34 18.07 -9.56
N PRO A 138 -25.74 17.11 -8.70
CA PRO A 138 -25.46 17.20 -7.26
C PRO A 138 -23.96 17.35 -6.97
N TYR A 139 -23.62 18.15 -5.96
CA TYR A 139 -22.23 18.37 -5.53
C TYR A 139 -21.46 17.07 -5.29
N ASN A 140 -22.12 16.07 -4.69
CA ASN A 140 -21.48 14.78 -4.41
C ASN A 140 -21.13 14.01 -5.70
N THR A 141 -21.99 14.09 -6.73
CA THR A 141 -21.73 13.53 -8.06
C THR A 141 -20.54 14.24 -8.71
N ALA A 142 -20.52 15.57 -8.67
CA ALA A 142 -19.39 16.38 -9.15
C ALA A 142 -18.06 16.03 -8.46
N LYS A 143 -18.09 15.86 -7.14
CA LYS A 143 -16.94 15.43 -6.34
C LYS A 143 -16.45 14.04 -6.74
N ASN A 144 -17.36 13.09 -6.96
CA ASN A 144 -17.03 11.74 -7.40
C ASN A 144 -16.40 11.74 -8.80
N HIS A 145 -16.91 12.53 -9.73
CA HIS A 145 -16.29 12.74 -11.04
C HIS A 145 -14.85 13.24 -10.89
N LYS A 146 -14.64 14.34 -10.15
CA LYS A 146 -13.30 14.89 -9.94
C LYS A 146 -12.32 13.88 -9.35
N ASN A 147 -12.75 13.13 -8.33
CA ASN A 147 -11.91 12.11 -7.68
C ASN A 147 -11.58 10.95 -8.63
N ARG A 148 -12.55 10.51 -9.43
CA ARG A 148 -12.35 9.48 -10.46
C ARG A 148 -11.32 9.92 -11.49
N ILE A 149 -11.48 11.11 -12.05
CA ILE A 149 -10.55 11.67 -13.03
C ILE A 149 -9.15 11.81 -12.44
N LYS A 150 -9.02 12.36 -11.23
CA LYS A 150 -7.73 12.49 -10.54
C LYS A 150 -7.04 11.14 -10.38
N ARG A 151 -7.74 10.13 -9.88
CA ARG A 151 -7.19 8.78 -9.70
C ARG A 151 -6.78 8.15 -11.03
N ASN A 152 -7.59 8.29 -12.07
CA ASN A 152 -7.29 7.70 -13.38
C ASN A 152 -6.07 8.36 -14.04
N ILE A 153 -5.94 9.69 -13.94
CA ILE A 153 -4.75 10.39 -14.41
C ILE A 153 -3.51 9.91 -13.65
N LEU A 154 -3.57 9.91 -12.31
CA LEU A 154 -2.45 9.51 -11.47
C LEU A 154 -2.01 8.07 -11.75
N ALA A 155 -2.96 7.15 -11.82
CA ALA A 155 -2.70 5.76 -12.13
C ALA A 155 -1.91 5.62 -13.43
N ASN A 156 -2.37 6.27 -14.51
CA ASN A 156 -1.68 6.22 -15.80
C ASN A 156 -0.28 6.86 -15.77
N LEU A 157 -0.10 7.97 -15.05
CA LEU A 157 1.23 8.58 -14.90
C LEU A 157 2.19 7.63 -14.18
N LEU A 158 1.75 7.03 -13.08
CA LEU A 158 2.54 6.03 -12.34
C LEU A 158 2.87 4.82 -13.22
N TRP A 159 1.93 4.36 -14.05
CA TRP A 159 2.19 3.29 -15.01
C TRP A 159 3.29 3.64 -16.02
N ASN A 160 3.22 4.85 -16.59
CA ASN A 160 4.22 5.35 -17.54
C ASN A 160 5.60 5.52 -16.91
N ASP A 161 5.65 5.92 -15.63
CA ASP A 161 6.89 6.06 -14.85
C ASP A 161 7.49 4.71 -14.41
N GLY A 162 6.89 3.58 -14.82
CA GLY A 162 7.37 2.25 -14.45
C GLY A 162 6.98 1.82 -13.03
N TRP A 163 6.13 2.59 -12.35
CA TRP A 163 5.67 2.25 -11.00
C TRP A 163 4.65 1.11 -11.05
N ARG A 164 4.81 0.14 -10.15
CA ARG A 164 4.09 -1.14 -10.17
C ARG A 164 3.53 -1.57 -8.83
N HIS A 165 3.74 -0.81 -7.76
CA HIS A 165 3.48 -1.24 -6.39
C HIS A 165 2.76 -0.14 -5.59
N SER A 166 1.42 -0.13 -5.58
CA SER A 166 0.58 0.72 -4.73
C SER A 166 -0.85 0.63 -5.24
N THR A 167 -1.84 0.84 -4.38
CA THR A 167 -3.24 1.04 -4.81
C THR A 167 -3.42 2.27 -5.72
N LYS A 168 -2.50 3.24 -5.67
CA LYS A 168 -2.50 4.43 -6.55
C LYS A 168 -2.28 4.10 -8.04
N ILE A 169 -1.75 2.92 -8.37
CA ILE A 169 -1.61 2.47 -9.77
C ILE A 169 -2.92 2.01 -10.38
N LEU A 170 -3.94 1.79 -9.55
CA LEU A 170 -5.22 1.31 -10.02
C LEU A 170 -6.05 2.47 -10.50
N ASN A 171 -6.69 2.28 -11.65
CA ASN A 171 -7.76 3.18 -12.03
C ASN A 171 -8.93 3.03 -11.03
N PHE A 172 -9.84 4.00 -11.04
CA PHE A 172 -10.96 4.08 -10.12
C PHE A 172 -11.86 2.84 -10.16
N SER A 173 -12.10 2.27 -11.34
CA SER A 173 -12.92 1.07 -11.48
C SER A 173 -12.24 -0.16 -10.86
N GLN A 174 -10.95 -0.37 -11.15
CA GLN A 174 -10.16 -1.45 -10.58
C GLN A 174 -10.06 -1.36 -9.06
N PHE A 175 -9.78 -0.16 -8.53
CA PHE A 175 -9.70 0.08 -7.09
C PHE A 175 -11.00 -0.26 -6.38
N ASN A 176 -12.13 0.21 -6.90
CA ASN A 176 -13.44 -0.08 -6.31
C ASN A 176 -13.83 -1.55 -6.45
N ASN A 177 -13.51 -2.17 -7.59
CA ASN A 177 -13.78 -3.60 -7.80
C ASN A 177 -12.98 -4.45 -6.81
N ILE A 178 -11.72 -4.14 -6.53
CA ILE A 178 -10.92 -4.86 -5.53
C ILE A 178 -11.51 -4.69 -4.13
N ASN A 179 -11.89 -3.48 -3.72
CA ASN A 179 -12.53 -3.27 -2.42
C ASN A 179 -13.79 -4.13 -2.28
N ARG A 180 -14.68 -4.09 -3.29
CA ARG A 180 -15.90 -4.91 -3.28
C ARG A 180 -15.58 -6.39 -3.23
N PHE A 181 -14.63 -6.85 -4.05
CA PHE A 181 -14.18 -8.24 -4.09
C PHE A 181 -13.67 -8.72 -2.73
N ILE A 182 -12.79 -7.97 -2.06
CA ILE A 182 -12.26 -8.32 -0.74
C ILE A 182 -13.40 -8.38 0.28
N SER A 183 -14.26 -7.36 0.32
CA SER A 183 -15.39 -7.33 1.25
C SER A 183 -16.38 -8.47 1.03
N SER A 184 -16.75 -8.74 -0.23
CA SER A 184 -17.64 -9.85 -0.60
C SER A 184 -17.04 -11.20 -0.23
N MET A 185 -15.75 -11.39 -0.45
CA MET A 185 -15.05 -12.62 -0.11
C MET A 185 -15.01 -12.87 1.38
N LEU A 186 -14.58 -11.90 2.18
CA LEU A 186 -14.54 -12.04 3.64
C LEU A 186 -15.94 -12.27 4.21
N SER A 187 -16.97 -11.63 3.66
CA SER A 187 -18.37 -11.86 4.05
C SER A 187 -18.83 -13.28 3.70
N ALA A 188 -18.56 -13.75 2.49
CA ALA A 188 -18.94 -15.09 2.05
C ALA A 188 -18.24 -16.20 2.85
N VAL A 189 -16.98 -16.01 3.23
CA VAL A 189 -16.26 -16.94 4.10
C VAL A 189 -16.95 -17.05 5.46
N LYS A 190 -17.27 -15.91 6.09
CA LYS A 190 -17.93 -15.86 7.40
C LYS A 190 -19.32 -16.50 7.39
N ASN A 191 -20.06 -16.34 6.28
CA ASN A 191 -21.40 -16.90 6.12
C ASN A 191 -21.41 -18.31 5.52
N ASN A 192 -20.23 -18.91 5.30
CA ASN A 192 -20.05 -20.20 4.64
C ASN A 192 -20.76 -20.30 3.27
N SER A 193 -20.72 -19.20 2.50
CA SER A 193 -21.40 -19.03 1.21
C SER A 193 -20.42 -18.72 0.06
N ILE A 194 -19.19 -19.26 0.15
CA ILE A 194 -18.14 -19.08 -0.89
C ILE A 194 -18.60 -19.56 -2.27
N ASP A 195 -19.49 -20.56 -2.31
CA ASP A 195 -20.03 -21.06 -3.57
C ASP A 195 -20.83 -20.01 -4.35
N ASP A 196 -21.33 -18.96 -3.70
CA ASP A 196 -22.00 -17.84 -4.37
C ASP A 196 -21.01 -16.92 -5.11
N LEU A 197 -19.70 -17.04 -4.84
CA LEU A 197 -18.65 -16.23 -5.47
C LEU A 197 -18.05 -16.90 -6.73
N ILE A 198 -18.87 -17.63 -7.50
CA ILE A 198 -18.48 -18.33 -8.74
C ILE A 198 -17.69 -17.42 -9.69
N HIS A 199 -18.09 -16.16 -9.78
CA HIS A 199 -17.47 -15.18 -10.68
C HIS A 199 -16.05 -14.75 -10.27
N TYR A 200 -15.68 -14.97 -9.01
CA TYR A 200 -14.41 -14.52 -8.43
C TYR A 200 -13.40 -15.65 -8.21
N LYS A 201 -13.87 -16.89 -7.95
CA LYS A 201 -13.00 -18.02 -7.59
C LYS A 201 -12.20 -18.61 -8.75
N GLY A 202 -12.57 -18.31 -10.00
CA GLY A 202 -11.85 -18.80 -11.17
C GLY A 202 -11.77 -20.31 -11.22
N LYS A 203 -10.56 -20.86 -11.08
CA LYS A 203 -10.31 -22.32 -11.01
C LYS A 203 -10.08 -22.82 -9.58
N LEU A 204 -10.03 -21.93 -8.59
CA LEU A 204 -9.80 -22.28 -7.20
C LEU A 204 -11.03 -22.98 -6.63
N GLN A 205 -10.78 -24.04 -5.85
CA GLN A 205 -11.83 -24.77 -5.16
C GLN A 205 -12.27 -24.01 -3.92
N SER A 206 -13.54 -24.13 -3.55
CA SER A 206 -14.12 -23.41 -2.41
C SER A 206 -13.42 -23.81 -1.11
N GLU A 207 -13.03 -25.07 -0.98
CA GLU A 207 -12.29 -25.62 0.17
C GLU A 207 -10.91 -24.96 0.34
N GLU A 208 -10.21 -24.65 -0.75
CA GLU A 208 -8.91 -23.99 -0.71
C GLU A 208 -9.03 -22.57 -0.15
N ILE A 209 -10.06 -21.84 -0.60
CA ILE A 209 -10.36 -20.48 -0.12
C ILE A 209 -10.76 -20.52 1.36
N MET A 210 -11.64 -21.44 1.75
CA MET A 210 -12.07 -21.61 3.14
C MET A 210 -10.91 -22.02 4.06
N THR A 211 -9.96 -22.81 3.57
CA THR A 211 -8.77 -23.20 4.35
C THR A 211 -7.87 -21.99 4.65
N VAL A 212 -7.75 -21.04 3.71
CA VAL A 212 -6.89 -19.85 3.88
C VAL A 212 -7.61 -18.73 4.65
N LEU A 213 -8.87 -18.47 4.33
CA LEU A 213 -9.60 -17.32 4.86
C LEU A 213 -10.55 -17.68 6.01
N GLY A 214 -10.86 -18.95 6.22
CA GLY A 214 -11.85 -19.40 7.21
C GLY A 214 -11.53 -18.95 8.63
N SER A 215 -10.25 -18.78 8.95
CA SER A 215 -9.80 -18.28 10.26
C SER A 215 -9.66 -16.76 10.32
N VAL A 216 -9.93 -16.01 9.25
CA VAL A 216 -9.70 -14.56 9.15
C VAL A 216 -10.91 -13.81 9.68
N SER A 217 -10.74 -13.15 10.83
CA SER A 217 -11.78 -12.37 11.49
C SER A 217 -11.90 -10.96 10.90
N GLU A 218 -10.78 -10.33 10.55
CA GLU A 218 -10.74 -8.94 10.08
C GLU A 218 -9.63 -8.73 9.04
N CYS A 219 -9.90 -7.90 8.03
CA CYS A 219 -8.87 -7.35 7.13
C CYS A 219 -8.63 -5.89 7.50
N LEU A 220 -7.41 -5.57 7.94
CA LEU A 220 -7.02 -4.24 8.40
C LEU A 220 -6.68 -3.30 7.24
N GLU A 221 -5.97 -3.84 6.25
CA GLU A 221 -5.52 -3.11 5.06
C GLU A 221 -5.21 -4.10 3.93
N TRP A 222 -5.30 -3.62 2.69
CA TRP A 222 -4.79 -4.33 1.53
C TRP A 222 -3.88 -3.46 0.68
N SER A 223 -2.91 -4.09 0.04
CA SER A 223 -2.01 -3.49 -0.94
C SER A 223 -2.02 -4.29 -2.24
N ILE A 224 -1.48 -3.69 -3.31
CA ILE A 224 -1.39 -4.36 -4.60
C ILE A 224 -0.07 -4.06 -5.30
N SER A 225 0.43 -5.08 -5.97
CA SER A 225 1.56 -5.00 -6.89
C SER A 225 1.16 -5.59 -8.24
N CYS A 226 1.78 -5.12 -9.33
CA CYS A 226 1.59 -5.67 -10.65
C CYS A 226 2.92 -5.85 -11.36
N VAL A 227 3.35 -7.09 -11.57
CA VAL A 227 4.61 -7.40 -12.25
C VAL A 227 4.27 -8.19 -13.50
N ASN A 228 4.72 -7.71 -14.66
CA ASN A 228 4.46 -8.34 -15.96
C ASN A 228 2.96 -8.60 -16.24
N GLY A 229 2.09 -7.68 -15.80
CA GLY A 229 0.63 -7.80 -15.98
C GLY A 229 -0.08 -8.70 -14.97
N GLN A 230 0.66 -9.40 -14.10
CA GLN A 230 0.10 -10.21 -13.02
C GLN A 230 -0.07 -9.37 -11.77
N TYR A 231 -1.29 -9.28 -11.26
CA TYR A 231 -1.58 -8.55 -10.05
C TYR A 231 -1.51 -9.46 -8.83
N LYS A 232 -0.82 -8.99 -7.79
CA LYS A 232 -0.78 -9.64 -6.48
C LYS A 232 -1.35 -8.69 -5.44
N CYS A 233 -2.47 -9.09 -4.86
CA CYS A 233 -3.12 -8.42 -3.75
C CYS A 233 -2.65 -9.02 -2.44
N SER A 234 -2.29 -8.18 -1.46
CA SER A 234 -1.78 -8.61 -0.17
C SER A 234 -2.63 -7.98 0.92
N LEU A 235 -3.21 -8.80 1.80
CA LEU A 235 -4.15 -8.40 2.85
C LEU A 235 -3.50 -8.64 4.21
N SER A 236 -3.41 -7.58 5.00
CA SER A 236 -2.99 -7.66 6.39
C SER A 236 -4.22 -7.95 7.24
N CYS A 237 -4.26 -9.12 7.86
CA CYS A 237 -5.45 -9.67 8.50
C CYS A 237 -5.21 -10.00 9.98
N ILE A 238 -6.31 -10.09 10.72
CA ILE A 238 -6.40 -10.67 12.06
C ILE A 238 -7.19 -11.97 11.95
N GLN A 239 -6.74 -13.00 12.67
CA GLN A 239 -7.42 -14.29 12.78
C GLN A 239 -8.35 -14.32 14.00
N ASP A 240 -9.23 -15.32 14.10
CA ASP A 240 -10.18 -15.45 15.23
C ASP A 240 -9.49 -15.59 16.60
N ASN A 241 -8.27 -16.14 16.61
CA ASN A 241 -7.40 -16.22 17.79
C ASN A 241 -6.56 -14.95 18.04
N GLU A 242 -6.95 -13.82 17.43
CA GLU A 242 -6.24 -12.54 17.43
C GLU A 242 -4.84 -12.55 16.77
N ALA A 243 -4.41 -13.66 16.19
CA ALA A 243 -3.13 -13.72 15.50
C ALA A 243 -3.16 -12.91 14.20
N LYS A 244 -2.11 -12.12 13.96
CA LYS A 244 -1.98 -11.35 12.72
C LYS A 244 -1.43 -12.22 11.60
N CYS A 245 -2.05 -12.24 10.42
CA CYS A 245 -1.58 -12.99 9.26
C CYS A 245 -1.52 -12.12 8.00
N LEU A 246 -0.78 -12.58 6.99
CA LEU A 246 -0.76 -11.97 5.67
C LEU A 246 -1.38 -12.96 4.68
N VAL A 247 -2.45 -12.55 4.02
CA VAL A 247 -3.03 -13.32 2.92
C VAL A 247 -2.57 -12.69 1.62
N THR A 248 -2.08 -13.50 0.68
CA THR A 248 -1.79 -13.00 -0.67
C THR A 248 -2.62 -13.72 -1.70
N MET A 249 -3.16 -12.96 -2.65
CA MET A 249 -3.95 -13.45 -3.76
C MET A 249 -3.34 -13.00 -5.08
N ASN A 250 -3.14 -13.93 -6.00
CA ASN A 250 -2.90 -13.57 -7.38
C ASN A 250 -4.26 -13.33 -8.05
N ILE A 251 -4.40 -12.19 -8.70
CA ILE A 251 -5.63 -11.80 -9.36
C ILE A 251 -5.36 -11.37 -10.80
N GLU A 252 -6.35 -11.59 -11.64
CA GLU A 252 -6.37 -11.14 -13.03
C GLU A 252 -7.64 -10.34 -13.27
N PHE A 253 -7.51 -9.22 -13.97
CA PHE A 253 -8.67 -8.49 -14.47
C PHE A 253 -9.06 -9.04 -15.84
N LYS A 254 -10.25 -9.65 -15.92
CA LYS A 254 -10.89 -10.01 -17.19
C LYS A 254 -11.62 -8.81 -17.79
N ALA A 255 -12.24 -9.02 -18.96
CA ALA A 255 -13.12 -8.04 -19.57
C ALA A 255 -14.12 -7.46 -18.56
N LYS A 256 -14.44 -6.17 -18.70
CA LYS A 256 -15.30 -5.42 -17.77
C LYS A 256 -14.76 -5.34 -16.33
N ASN A 257 -13.44 -5.48 -16.13
CA ASN A 257 -12.77 -5.44 -14.83
C ASN A 257 -13.28 -6.50 -13.83
N ILE A 258 -13.77 -7.64 -14.34
CA ILE A 258 -14.12 -8.78 -13.50
C ILE A 258 -12.84 -9.36 -12.91
N ILE A 259 -12.78 -9.50 -11.60
CA ILE A 259 -11.62 -10.04 -10.90
C ILE A 259 -11.71 -11.56 -10.92
N ASN A 260 -10.62 -12.21 -11.33
CA ASN A 260 -10.46 -13.65 -11.28
C ASN A 260 -9.30 -13.98 -10.36
N MET A 261 -9.54 -14.70 -9.27
CA MET A 261 -8.48 -15.17 -8.39
C MET A 261 -7.84 -16.43 -8.99
N THR A 262 -6.51 -16.45 -9.04
CA THR A 262 -5.75 -17.57 -9.64
C THR A 262 -4.92 -18.33 -8.63
N ALA A 263 -4.61 -17.71 -7.49
CA ALA A 263 -3.95 -18.36 -6.36
C ALA A 263 -4.28 -17.62 -5.07
N ILE A 264 -4.30 -18.34 -3.96
CA ILE A 264 -4.45 -17.78 -2.61
C ILE A 264 -3.49 -18.47 -1.64
N HIS A 265 -2.83 -17.68 -0.81
CA HIS A 265 -1.85 -18.19 0.16
C HIS A 265 -1.98 -17.48 1.49
N LEU A 266 -2.03 -18.27 2.56
CA LEU A 266 -1.95 -17.79 3.93
C LEU A 266 -0.51 -17.84 4.41
N PHE A 267 0.02 -16.69 4.82
CA PHE A 267 1.28 -16.60 5.52
C PHE A 267 0.99 -16.35 6.99
N HIS A 268 1.08 -17.43 7.77
CA HIS A 268 1.16 -17.31 9.22
C HIS A 268 2.47 -16.64 9.61
N PRO A 269 2.48 -15.84 10.68
CA PRO A 269 3.69 -15.18 11.12
C PRO A 269 4.64 -16.17 11.82
N ILE A 270 5.39 -17.01 11.08
CA ILE A 270 6.51 -17.80 11.63
C ILE A 270 7.77 -17.80 10.73
N LEU A 271 8.90 -17.67 11.44
CA LEU A 271 10.34 -17.78 11.15
C LEU A 271 10.86 -18.12 9.74
N VAL A 272 11.84 -17.32 9.34
CA VAL A 272 12.93 -17.56 8.36
C VAL A 272 12.50 -17.92 6.93
N VAL A 273 12.76 -17.00 6.00
CA VAL A 273 12.95 -17.38 4.59
C VAL A 273 14.42 -17.09 4.27
N LYS A 274 15.23 -18.15 4.18
CA LYS A 274 16.50 -18.14 3.45
C LYS A 274 16.14 -18.04 1.97
N GLY A 275 16.48 -16.92 1.34
CA GLY A 275 16.30 -16.74 -0.10
C GLY A 275 17.32 -15.75 -0.63
N SER A 276 18.22 -16.23 -1.49
CA SER A 276 19.27 -15.45 -2.14
C SER A 276 18.71 -14.23 -2.87
N SER A 277 19.16 -13.04 -2.50
CA SER A 277 18.83 -11.78 -3.15
C SER A 277 19.70 -11.58 -4.39
N LYS A 278 19.08 -11.58 -5.58
CA LYS A 278 19.60 -10.74 -6.66
C LYS A 278 19.40 -9.28 -6.24
N GLN A 279 20.48 -8.52 -6.31
CA GLN A 279 20.64 -7.15 -5.82
C GLN A 279 19.48 -6.23 -6.25
N LEU A 280 18.80 -5.63 -5.28
CA LEU A 280 18.01 -4.43 -5.50
C LEU A 280 18.99 -3.25 -5.57
N GLN A 281 19.04 -2.55 -6.71
CA GLN A 281 19.96 -1.43 -6.89
C GLN A 281 19.61 -0.25 -5.96
N ARG A 282 20.65 0.35 -5.39
CA ARG A 282 20.64 1.60 -4.62
C ARG A 282 20.12 2.75 -5.49
N HIS A 283 19.11 3.49 -5.03
CA HIS A 283 18.78 4.81 -5.59
C HIS A 283 19.63 5.90 -4.91
N LYS A 284 20.24 6.78 -5.70
CA LYS A 284 21.00 7.95 -5.25
C LYS A 284 20.08 9.19 -5.18
N LYS A 285 19.34 9.36 -4.07
CA LYS A 285 18.66 10.59 -3.56
C LYS A 285 17.53 11.21 -4.43
N LYS A 286 16.47 11.86 -3.89
CA LYS A 286 16.34 12.91 -2.84
C LYS A 286 15.21 12.64 -1.83
N GLY A 287 15.36 13.20 -0.62
CA GLY A 287 14.31 13.32 0.41
C GLY A 287 14.38 12.34 1.57
N LYS A 288 15.36 11.44 1.58
CA LYS A 288 15.53 10.42 2.61
C LYS A 288 16.74 10.71 3.50
N LEU A 289 16.55 10.53 4.80
CA LEU A 289 17.61 10.58 5.79
C LEU A 289 18.37 9.25 5.76
N GLU A 290 19.10 8.96 4.69
CA GLU A 290 19.96 7.78 4.62
C GLU A 290 21.21 8.05 5.47
N LEU A 291 21.29 7.46 6.66
CA LEU A 291 22.56 7.39 7.40
C LEU A 291 23.58 6.68 6.51
N SER A 292 24.62 7.41 6.09
CA SER A 292 25.81 6.82 5.47
C SER A 292 26.50 5.87 6.45
N PHE A 293 27.33 4.95 5.96
CA PHE A 293 28.12 4.07 6.84
C PHE A 293 29.01 4.87 7.82
N GLU A 294 29.51 6.03 7.39
CA GLU A 294 30.27 6.94 8.25
C GLU A 294 29.38 7.56 9.36
N GLU A 295 28.17 8.03 9.03
CA GLU A 295 27.22 8.53 10.04
C GLU A 295 26.71 7.41 10.96
N PHE A 296 26.61 6.18 10.45
CA PHE A 296 26.29 4.97 11.21
C PHE A 296 27.37 4.63 12.23
N MET A 297 28.65 4.67 11.82
CA MET A 297 29.79 4.38 12.71
C MET A 297 30.08 5.50 13.72
N THR A 298 29.84 6.76 13.36
CA THR A 298 29.96 7.89 14.29
C THR A 298 28.97 7.74 15.45
N ASN A 299 27.71 7.39 15.17
CA ASN A 299 26.72 7.16 16.21
C ASN A 299 27.01 5.90 17.06
N TYR A 300 27.61 4.86 16.48
CA TYR A 300 28.03 3.65 17.20
C TYR A 300 29.16 3.91 18.22
N LYS A 301 30.14 4.76 17.85
CA LYS A 301 31.27 5.09 18.73
C LYS A 301 30.88 5.96 19.92
N THR A 302 29.98 6.93 19.74
CA THR A 302 29.49 7.81 20.81
C THR A 302 28.70 7.08 21.91
N ILE A 303 28.20 5.87 21.63
CA ILE A 303 27.45 5.04 22.58
C ILE A 303 28.39 4.07 23.37
N LEU A 304 29.61 3.84 22.87
CA LEU A 304 30.62 2.96 23.47
C LEU A 304 31.70 3.71 24.26
N SER A 305 31.75 5.04 24.14
CA SER A 305 32.50 5.98 25.00
C SER A 305 31.65 6.44 26.18
#